data_AF-A0A8J9TAD8-F1
#
_entry.id   AF-A0A8J9TAD8-F1
#
_cell.length_a   1.000
_cell.length_b   1.000
_cell.length_c   1.000
_cell.angle_alpha   90.00
_cell.angle_beta   90.00
_cell.angle_gamma   90.00
#
_symmetry.space_group_name_H-M   'P 1'
#
loop_
_entity.id
_entity.type
_entity.pdbx_description
1 polymer ?
#
loop_
_entity_poly.entity_id
_entity_poly.type
_entity_poly.pdbx_seq_one_letter_code
_entity_poly.pdbx_strand_id
1 'polypeptide(L)'
;MVSTRSVRVQPPSEGGPVGADDPSVGDPPPSDDDGEDDDDAGTEPSNGSSLPAQVVCVHQTPRFSISPSLSQGRRAILDYSIPKIAKLYVSATKPLSKTEFDIKAGALTPLLSSLALRAREHGWHGHGSNGILKIPNNITIPNGASKSLIKEYGQISLPHIRNYVGTFANTKTREVQDDEALYQCLKVSLTHEAMAKINLYETEWTVA
;
A
#
# COMPACT_ATOMS: atom_id res chain seq x y z
N MET A 1 -45.29 -13.51 -9.60
CA MET A 1 -45.95 -12.22 -9.34
C MET A 1 -44.87 -11.16 -9.28
N VAL A 2 -44.89 -10.25 -10.25
CA VAL A 2 -43.94 -9.15 -10.43
C VAL A 2 -44.34 -8.02 -9.48
N SER A 3 -43.36 -7.40 -8.81
CA SER A 3 -43.53 -6.02 -8.34
C SER A 3 -42.19 -5.28 -8.33
N THR A 4 -41.99 -4.55 -9.41
CA THR A 4 -40.99 -3.51 -9.67
C THR A 4 -41.19 -2.28 -8.78
N ARG A 5 -40.07 -1.61 -8.40
CA ARG A 5 -39.89 -0.13 -8.29
C ARG A 5 -38.69 0.15 -7.37
N SER A 6 -37.91 1.21 -7.52
CA SER A 6 -37.57 2.09 -8.63
C SER A 6 -36.34 2.85 -8.15
N VAL A 7 -35.42 3.08 -9.06
CA VAL A 7 -34.22 3.92 -8.93
C VAL A 7 -34.58 5.33 -8.46
N ARG A 8 -33.82 5.90 -7.52
CA ARG A 8 -33.69 7.36 -7.36
C ARG A 8 -32.21 7.74 -7.36
N VAL A 9 -31.78 8.24 -8.52
CA VAL A 9 -30.53 8.98 -8.71
C VAL A 9 -30.76 10.41 -8.21
N GLN A 10 -29.81 10.96 -7.46
CA GLN A 10 -29.76 12.37 -7.09
C GLN A 10 -28.68 13.06 -7.94
N PRO A 11 -28.99 14.13 -8.68
CA PRO A 11 -28.02 14.85 -9.51
C PRO A 11 -27.23 15.92 -8.71
N PRO A 12 -26.07 16.39 -9.23
CA PRO A 12 -25.27 17.46 -8.63
C PRO A 12 -25.91 18.84 -8.89
N SER A 13 -25.71 19.78 -7.95
CA SER A 13 -26.17 21.17 -8.07
C SER A 13 -25.10 22.06 -8.71
N GLU A 14 -25.43 22.73 -9.82
CA GLU A 14 -24.72 23.89 -10.37
C GLU A 14 -25.70 25.04 -10.66
N GLY A 15 -25.28 26.28 -10.37
CA GLY A 15 -25.57 27.45 -11.23
C GLY A 15 -26.58 28.54 -10.80
N GLY A 16 -26.08 29.60 -10.13
CA GLY A 16 -26.35 31.07 -10.29
C GLY A 16 -27.78 31.67 -10.25
N PRO A 17 -27.98 33.00 -10.49
CA PRO A 17 -27.17 34.19 -10.15
C PRO A 17 -28.02 35.42 -9.63
N VAL A 18 -27.37 36.59 -9.53
CA VAL A 18 -27.83 38.02 -9.58
C VAL A 18 -28.61 38.69 -8.43
N GLY A 19 -28.12 39.88 -8.04
CA GLY A 19 -28.83 40.96 -7.35
C GLY A 19 -27.90 42.16 -7.10
N ALA A 20 -28.15 43.28 -7.77
CA ALA A 20 -27.35 44.51 -7.79
C ALA A 20 -28.00 45.65 -6.96
N ASP A 21 -27.23 46.75 -6.81
CA ASP A 21 -27.60 48.16 -6.52
C ASP A 21 -27.50 48.71 -5.06
N ASP A 22 -26.29 49.23 -4.74
CA ASP A 22 -25.85 50.62 -4.35
C ASP A 22 -26.73 51.59 -3.49
N PRO A 23 -26.27 52.79 -3.06
CA PRO A 23 -25.09 53.30 -2.29
C PRO A 23 -25.49 53.88 -0.91
N SER A 24 -24.53 54.24 -0.04
CA SER A 24 -24.52 55.55 0.69
C SER A 24 -23.43 55.65 1.79
N VAL A 25 -22.43 56.50 1.52
CA VAL A 25 -21.85 57.61 2.34
C VAL A 25 -21.50 57.38 3.82
N GLY A 26 -20.23 57.70 4.18
CA GLY A 26 -19.83 58.08 5.53
C GLY A 26 -18.31 58.18 5.72
N ASP A 27 -17.78 59.40 5.65
CA ASP A 27 -16.38 59.84 5.82
C ASP A 27 -15.65 59.38 7.12
N PRO A 28 -14.31 59.43 7.14
CA PRO A 28 -13.47 59.11 8.29
C PRO A 28 -13.30 60.32 9.23
N PRO A 29 -12.84 60.12 10.47
CA PRO A 29 -12.12 61.18 11.18
C PRO A 29 -10.65 60.84 11.50
N PRO A 30 -9.81 61.87 11.65
CA PRO A 30 -8.36 61.80 11.82
C PRO A 30 -7.96 61.88 13.31
N SER A 31 -6.66 61.80 13.59
CA SER A 31 -5.92 62.80 14.37
C SER A 31 -4.48 62.33 14.62
N ASP A 32 -3.57 63.18 14.18
CA ASP A 32 -2.16 63.27 14.52
C ASP A 32 -1.93 63.47 16.04
N ASP A 33 -0.80 63.01 16.56
CA ASP A 33 -0.13 63.66 17.69
C ASP A 33 1.39 63.44 17.58
N ASP A 34 2.06 64.56 17.37
CA ASP A 34 3.49 64.75 17.22
C ASP A 34 4.19 64.79 18.59
N GLY A 35 5.46 64.39 18.67
CA GLY A 35 6.25 64.61 19.88
C GLY A 35 7.64 63.97 19.89
N GLU A 36 8.60 64.70 19.34
CA GLU A 36 10.06 64.61 19.53
C GLU A 36 10.40 64.78 21.04
N ASP A 37 11.46 64.24 21.65
CA ASP A 37 12.88 64.58 21.44
C ASP A 37 13.80 63.77 22.40
N ASP A 38 15.12 63.85 22.11
CA ASP A 38 16.30 63.74 22.99
C ASP A 38 17.03 62.37 23.15
N ASP A 39 18.06 62.23 22.30
CA ASP A 39 19.46 61.87 22.57
C ASP A 39 19.83 61.05 23.82
N ASP A 40 20.32 59.82 23.63
CA ASP A 40 21.53 59.37 24.33
C ASP A 40 22.37 58.42 23.48
N ALA A 41 23.67 58.69 23.48
CA ALA A 41 24.68 58.09 22.64
C ALA A 41 25.08 56.69 23.16
N GLY A 42 24.87 55.67 22.34
CA GLY A 42 25.35 54.31 22.59
C GLY A 42 25.74 53.61 21.31
N THR A 43 26.96 53.85 20.83
CA THR A 43 27.59 53.06 19.76
C THR A 43 27.87 51.65 20.29
N GLU A 44 27.09 50.65 19.86
CA GLU A 44 27.51 49.24 19.89
C GLU A 44 27.52 48.65 18.47
N PRO A 45 28.59 47.96 18.07
CA PRO A 45 28.70 47.41 16.73
C PRO A 45 27.80 46.18 16.55
N SER A 46 27.05 46.21 15.45
CA SER A 46 26.55 45.09 14.65
C SER A 46 27.03 43.70 15.09
N ASN A 47 26.14 42.92 15.69
CA ASN A 47 26.27 41.47 15.70
C ASN A 47 24.99 40.87 15.11
N GLY A 48 25.05 40.58 13.81
CA GLY A 48 24.02 39.86 13.09
C GLY A 48 23.96 38.41 13.59
N SER A 49 23.28 38.19 14.71
CA SER A 49 22.84 36.87 15.13
C SER A 49 21.62 36.49 14.30
N SER A 50 21.87 36.00 13.09
CA SER A 50 20.94 35.13 12.39
C SER A 50 20.66 33.95 13.31
N LEU A 51 19.47 33.92 13.92
CA LEU A 51 18.97 32.75 14.63
C LEU A 51 19.17 31.52 13.72
N PRO A 52 19.77 30.42 14.21
CA PRO A 52 19.90 29.22 13.40
C PRO A 52 18.50 28.73 13.02
N ALA A 53 18.33 28.40 11.75
CA ALA A 53 17.13 27.76 11.23
C ALA A 53 16.73 26.64 12.19
N GLN A 54 15.56 26.79 12.81
CA GLN A 54 14.97 25.81 13.71
C GLN A 54 14.94 24.48 12.93
N VAL A 55 15.81 23.54 13.28
CA VAL A 55 15.69 22.17 12.81
C VAL A 55 14.40 21.66 13.43
N VAL A 56 13.32 21.69 12.65
CA VAL A 56 12.06 21.06 13.03
C VAL A 56 12.34 19.56 13.06
N CYS A 57 12.74 19.07 14.23
CA CYS A 57 12.74 17.65 14.54
C CYS A 57 11.28 17.23 14.55
N VAL A 58 10.77 16.81 13.39
CA VAL A 58 9.43 16.26 13.25
C VAL A 58 9.40 14.98 14.10
N HIS A 59 8.96 15.08 15.36
CA HIS A 59 8.64 13.93 16.18
C HIS A 59 7.39 13.30 15.58
N GLN A 60 7.58 12.45 14.57
CA GLN A 60 6.52 11.65 14.01
C GLN A 60 5.97 10.78 15.14
N THR A 61 4.70 10.99 15.51
CA THR A 61 4.01 10.13 16.47
C THR A 61 4.16 8.68 16.00
N PRO A 62 4.62 7.75 16.84
CA PRO A 62 4.86 6.38 16.41
C PRO A 62 3.57 5.78 15.84
N ARG A 63 3.57 5.49 14.54
CA ARG A 63 2.43 4.86 13.88
C ARG A 63 2.34 3.42 14.38
N PHE A 64 1.37 3.14 15.24
CA PHE A 64 1.11 1.79 15.71
C PHE A 64 0.85 0.87 14.52
N SER A 65 1.47 -0.31 14.55
CA SER A 65 1.27 -1.35 13.56
C SER A 65 1.47 -2.72 14.19
N ILE A 66 0.62 -3.69 13.81
CA ILE A 66 0.66 -5.07 14.33
C ILE A 66 1.87 -5.82 13.78
N SER A 67 2.38 -5.44 12.60
CA SER A 67 3.62 -5.99 12.03
C SER A 67 4.45 -4.92 11.33
N PRO A 68 5.77 -5.12 11.16
CA PRO A 68 6.62 -4.19 10.42
C PRO A 68 6.13 -3.92 8.99
N SER A 69 5.65 -4.96 8.29
CA SER A 69 5.15 -4.85 6.92
C SER A 69 3.84 -4.06 6.81
N LEU A 70 3.01 -4.02 7.86
CA LEU A 70 1.83 -3.15 7.92
C LEU A 70 2.21 -1.68 8.18
N SER A 71 3.36 -1.41 8.81
CA SER A 71 3.83 -0.04 9.07
C SER A 71 4.41 0.61 7.81
N GLN A 72 5.16 -0.17 7.02
CA GLN A 72 5.89 0.33 5.86
C GLN A 72 4.98 0.61 4.64
N GLY A 73 3.78 0.02 4.58
CA GLY A 73 2.85 0.20 3.47
C GLY A 73 3.37 -0.44 2.18
N ARG A 74 2.52 -1.22 1.50
CA ARG A 74 2.91 -2.02 0.33
C ARG A 74 3.06 -1.24 -0.99
N ARG A 75 3.48 0.03 -0.91
CA ARG A 75 3.34 0.99 -2.03
C ARG A 75 4.63 1.27 -2.79
N ALA A 76 5.79 1.04 -2.18
CA ALA A 76 7.06 1.32 -2.82
C ALA A 76 7.71 0.04 -3.37
N ILE A 77 8.24 0.16 -4.59
CA ILE A 77 9.16 -0.81 -5.18
C ILE A 77 10.39 -0.88 -4.28
N LEU A 78 10.83 -2.10 -3.98
CA LEU A 78 12.01 -2.35 -3.17
C LEU A 78 13.27 -2.23 -4.01
N ASP A 79 14.21 -1.39 -3.56
CA ASP A 79 15.56 -1.35 -4.12
C ASP A 79 16.44 -2.38 -3.41
N TYR A 80 16.70 -3.51 -4.08
CA TYR A 80 17.54 -4.58 -3.56
C TYR A 80 19.03 -4.27 -3.56
N SER A 81 19.49 -3.17 -4.16
CA SER A 81 20.87 -2.70 -4.00
C SER A 81 21.17 -2.27 -2.56
N ILE A 82 20.12 -1.89 -1.81
CA ILE A 82 20.22 -1.49 -0.41
C ILE A 82 20.31 -2.75 0.47
N PRO A 83 21.38 -2.96 1.24
CA PRO A 83 21.59 -4.20 2.01
C PRO A 83 20.48 -4.52 3.01
N LYS A 84 19.86 -3.49 3.62
CA LYS A 84 18.74 -3.67 4.55
C LYS A 84 17.50 -4.24 3.84
N ILE A 85 17.26 -3.83 2.59
CA ILE A 85 16.14 -4.30 1.78
C ILE A 85 16.44 -5.67 1.18
N ALA A 86 17.69 -5.93 0.78
CA ALA A 86 18.13 -7.27 0.39
C ALA A 86 17.89 -8.31 1.50
N LYS A 87 18.10 -7.96 2.77
CA LYS A 87 17.78 -8.83 3.92
C LYS A 87 16.29 -9.16 4.02
N LEU A 88 15.40 -8.25 3.59
CA LEU A 88 13.96 -8.51 3.56
C LEU A 88 13.63 -9.60 2.55
N TYR A 89 14.25 -9.58 1.37
CA TYR A 89 14.12 -10.63 0.36
C TYR A 89 14.62 -11.97 0.90
N VAL A 90 15.83 -12.01 1.48
CA VAL A 90 16.38 -13.24 2.08
C VAL A 90 15.48 -13.80 3.18
N SER A 91 14.83 -12.95 3.98
CA SER A 91 13.86 -13.40 4.97
C SER A 91 12.59 -13.96 4.34
N ALA A 92 12.11 -13.32 3.26
CA ALA A 92 10.90 -13.71 2.55
C ALA A 92 11.03 -15.10 1.90
N THR A 93 12.19 -15.39 1.33
CA THR A 93 12.46 -16.62 0.56
C THR A 93 12.88 -17.82 1.42
N LYS A 94 12.92 -17.70 2.76
CA LYS A 94 13.20 -18.84 3.64
C LYS A 94 12.12 -19.93 3.52
N PRO A 95 12.45 -21.20 3.84
CA PRO A 95 11.45 -22.24 3.91
C PRO A 95 10.37 -21.91 4.97
N LEU A 96 9.14 -22.36 4.72
CA LEU A 96 7.96 -22.14 5.56
C LEU A 96 7.99 -22.98 6.84
N SER A 97 8.74 -24.07 6.84
CA SER A 97 8.89 -25.00 7.97
C SER A 97 10.30 -25.59 7.95
N LYS A 98 10.71 -26.20 9.07
CA LYS A 98 11.96 -26.99 9.13
C LYS A 98 11.87 -28.27 8.32
N THR A 99 10.66 -28.79 8.14
CA THR A 99 10.37 -29.99 7.36
C THR A 99 9.67 -29.57 6.08
N GLU A 100 10.15 -30.11 4.96
CA GLU A 100 9.58 -29.88 3.64
C GLU A 100 8.19 -30.51 3.49
N PHE A 101 7.36 -29.94 2.62
CA PHE A 101 6.00 -30.42 2.34
C PHE A 101 5.97 -31.29 1.08
N ASP A 102 5.22 -32.40 1.11
CA ASP A 102 5.21 -33.44 0.06
C ASP A 102 3.95 -33.45 -0.83
N ILE A 103 3.19 -32.35 -0.89
CA ILE A 103 1.93 -32.16 -1.67
C ILE A 103 0.94 -33.32 -1.44
N LYS A 104 0.93 -33.92 -0.25
CA LYS A 104 -0.13 -34.84 0.17
C LYS A 104 -1.25 -34.08 0.87
N ALA A 105 -2.46 -34.64 0.85
CA ALA A 105 -3.64 -33.99 1.45
C ALA A 105 -3.43 -33.58 2.92
N GLY A 106 -2.73 -34.40 3.71
CA GLY A 106 -2.42 -34.08 5.11
C GLY A 106 -1.45 -32.91 5.31
N ALA A 107 -0.64 -32.59 4.30
CA ALA A 107 0.35 -31.52 4.33
C ALA A 107 -0.22 -30.15 3.89
N LEU A 108 -1.43 -30.11 3.32
CA LEU A 108 -2.02 -28.89 2.76
C LEU A 108 -2.38 -27.85 3.83
N THR A 109 -3.12 -28.25 4.86
CA THR A 109 -3.49 -27.35 5.96
C THR A 109 -2.28 -26.72 6.67
N PRO A 110 -1.25 -27.48 7.09
CA PRO A 110 -0.07 -26.88 7.70
C PRO A 110 0.72 -26.01 6.71
N LEU A 111 0.79 -26.36 5.42
CA LEU A 111 1.39 -25.51 4.39
C LEU A 111 0.67 -24.15 4.31
N LEU A 112 -0.66 -24.15 4.18
CA LEU A 112 -1.46 -22.92 4.09
C LEU A 112 -1.37 -22.08 5.36
N SER A 113 -1.31 -22.71 6.54
CA SER A 113 -1.14 -22.01 7.81
C SER A 113 0.23 -21.33 7.90
N SER A 114 1.31 -22.03 7.54
CA SER A 114 2.65 -21.44 7.53
C SER A 114 2.78 -20.34 6.48
N LEU A 115 2.18 -20.53 5.30
CA LEU A 115 2.13 -19.52 4.26
C LEU A 115 1.38 -18.27 4.71
N ALA A 116 0.26 -18.42 5.42
CA ALA A 116 -0.50 -17.29 5.96
C ALA A 116 0.33 -16.46 6.95
N LEU A 117 1.13 -17.12 7.79
CA LEU A 117 2.03 -16.44 8.71
C LEU A 117 3.09 -15.63 7.95
N ARG A 118 3.77 -16.25 6.97
CA ARG A 118 4.78 -15.57 6.15
C ARG A 118 4.18 -14.40 5.37
N ALA A 119 2.99 -14.61 4.81
CA ALA A 119 2.25 -13.56 4.10
C ALA A 119 1.93 -12.35 5.00
N ARG A 120 1.78 -12.56 6.31
CA ARG A 120 1.57 -11.47 7.29
C ARG A 120 2.84 -10.77 7.67
N GLU A 121 3.95 -11.49 7.72
CA GLU A 121 5.28 -10.93 7.96
C GLU A 121 5.79 -10.08 6.81
N HIS A 122 5.38 -10.38 5.57
CA HIS A 122 5.81 -9.66 4.37
C HIS A 122 4.72 -8.81 3.72
N GLY A 123 3.51 -8.79 4.26
CA GLY A 123 2.40 -7.97 3.76
C GLY A 123 1.74 -8.51 2.48
N TRP A 124 1.98 -9.76 2.10
CA TRP A 124 1.41 -10.40 0.91
C TRP A 124 -0.10 -10.64 1.00
N HIS A 125 -0.65 -10.79 2.21
CA HIS A 125 -2.09 -11.00 2.40
C HIS A 125 -2.91 -9.71 2.21
N GLY A 126 -2.26 -8.54 2.24
CA GLY A 126 -2.89 -7.22 2.13
C GLY A 126 -3.90 -6.87 3.23
N HIS A 127 -4.04 -5.57 3.50
CA HIS A 127 -5.26 -4.97 4.05
C HIS A 127 -5.96 -4.27 2.88
N GLY A 128 -7.20 -4.64 2.55
CA GLY A 128 -7.85 -4.24 1.28
C GLY A 128 -7.47 -5.13 0.07
N SER A 129 -7.51 -4.57 -1.14
CA SER A 129 -7.31 -5.24 -2.44
C SER A 129 -5.86 -5.43 -2.88
N ASN A 130 -4.91 -4.77 -2.23
CA ASN A 130 -3.49 -4.76 -2.65
C ASN A 130 -2.69 -5.93 -2.06
N GLY A 131 -3.22 -7.16 -2.05
CA GLY A 131 -2.50 -8.36 -1.61
C GLY A 131 -2.22 -9.27 -2.81
N ILE A 132 -1.01 -9.83 -2.95
CA ILE A 132 -0.73 -10.77 -4.07
C ILE A 132 -1.50 -12.09 -3.87
N LEU A 133 -1.83 -12.42 -2.62
CA LEU A 133 -2.64 -13.59 -2.28
C LEU A 133 -4.15 -13.31 -2.33
N LYS A 134 -4.57 -12.11 -2.76
CA LYS A 134 -5.97 -11.74 -2.95
C LYS A 134 -6.23 -11.56 -4.44
N ILE A 135 -7.08 -12.42 -4.98
CA ILE A 135 -7.48 -12.41 -6.38
C ILE A 135 -8.82 -11.69 -6.48
N PRO A 136 -8.93 -10.58 -7.21
CA PRO A 136 -10.19 -9.89 -7.39
C PRO A 136 -11.19 -10.81 -8.11
N ASN A 137 -12.44 -10.81 -7.69
CA ASN A 137 -13.50 -11.56 -8.36
C ASN A 137 -13.72 -11.06 -9.79
N ASN A 138 -13.50 -9.75 -9.99
CA ASN A 138 -13.52 -9.12 -11.29
C ASN A 138 -12.21 -8.36 -11.51
N ILE A 139 -11.43 -8.79 -12.50
CA ILE A 139 -10.11 -8.22 -12.82
C ILE A 139 -10.23 -6.74 -13.25
N THR A 140 -11.36 -6.32 -13.81
CA THR A 140 -11.57 -4.91 -14.21
C THR A 140 -11.89 -3.99 -13.03
N ILE A 141 -12.21 -4.56 -11.87
CA ILE A 141 -12.50 -3.83 -10.62
C ILE A 141 -11.57 -4.38 -9.53
N PRO A 142 -10.25 -4.11 -9.60
CA PRO A 142 -9.27 -4.72 -8.71
C PRO A 142 -9.49 -4.36 -7.23
N ASN A 143 -10.12 -3.22 -6.95
CA ASN A 143 -10.48 -2.78 -5.60
C ASN A 143 -11.82 -3.31 -5.08
N GLY A 144 -12.49 -4.19 -5.86
CA GLY A 144 -13.76 -4.80 -5.51
C GLY A 144 -13.62 -6.01 -4.60
N ALA A 145 -14.67 -6.84 -4.59
CA ALA A 145 -14.66 -8.11 -3.86
C ALA A 145 -13.53 -9.02 -4.38
N SER A 146 -12.82 -9.68 -3.47
CA SER A 146 -11.67 -10.54 -3.77
C SER A 146 -11.73 -11.83 -2.96
N LYS A 147 -11.13 -12.90 -3.49
CA LYS A 147 -10.89 -14.17 -2.79
C LYS A 147 -9.42 -14.34 -2.44
N SER A 148 -9.13 -14.91 -1.29
CA SER A 148 -7.80 -15.26 -0.83
C SER A 148 -7.38 -16.65 -1.32
N LEU A 149 -6.18 -16.75 -1.90
CA LEU A 149 -5.53 -18.01 -2.25
C LEU A 149 -5.18 -18.88 -1.03
N ILE A 150 -5.24 -18.35 0.20
CA ILE A 150 -5.01 -19.15 1.41
C ILE A 150 -6.32 -19.80 1.88
N LYS A 151 -7.45 -19.09 1.78
CA LYS A 151 -8.73 -19.50 2.37
C LYS A 151 -9.68 -20.15 1.38
N GLU A 152 -9.68 -19.67 0.13
CA GLU A 152 -10.62 -20.08 -0.91
C GLU A 152 -9.90 -20.73 -2.12
N TYR A 153 -8.77 -21.40 -1.90
CA TYR A 153 -7.90 -21.97 -2.95
C TYR A 153 -8.60 -22.95 -3.91
N GLY A 154 -9.70 -23.59 -3.50
CA GLY A 154 -10.52 -24.46 -4.37
C GLY A 154 -11.64 -23.76 -5.14
N GLN A 155 -11.85 -22.46 -4.92
CA GLN A 155 -12.96 -21.69 -5.50
C GLN A 155 -12.52 -20.68 -6.57
N ILE A 156 -11.21 -20.61 -6.86
CA ILE A 156 -10.63 -19.71 -7.85
C ILE A 156 -10.08 -20.58 -8.97
N SER A 157 -10.54 -20.35 -10.20
CA SER A 157 -10.09 -21.15 -11.33
C SER A 157 -8.67 -20.73 -11.75
N LEU A 158 -7.88 -21.70 -12.21
CA LEU A 158 -6.53 -21.44 -12.70
C LEU A 158 -6.50 -20.42 -13.86
N PRO A 159 -7.40 -20.45 -14.86
CA PRO A 159 -7.46 -19.42 -15.89
C PRO A 159 -7.70 -18.00 -15.34
N HIS A 160 -8.49 -17.86 -14.27
CA HIS A 160 -8.74 -16.56 -13.65
C HIS A 160 -7.50 -16.02 -12.95
N ILE A 161 -6.76 -16.89 -12.26
CA ILE A 161 -5.46 -16.54 -11.64
C ILE A 161 -4.48 -16.10 -12.72
N ARG A 162 -4.34 -16.87 -13.81
CA ARG A 162 -3.46 -16.53 -14.93
C ARG A 162 -3.79 -15.17 -15.54
N ASN A 163 -5.06 -14.90 -15.80
CA ASN A 163 -5.50 -13.62 -16.35
C ASN A 163 -5.17 -12.45 -15.41
N TYR A 164 -5.35 -12.63 -14.11
CA TYR A 164 -5.01 -11.61 -13.12
C TYR A 164 -3.50 -11.37 -13.03
N VAL A 165 -2.69 -12.42 -12.92
CA VAL A 165 -1.22 -12.34 -12.90
C VAL A 165 -0.71 -11.70 -14.19
N GLY A 166 -1.30 -12.04 -15.35
CA GLY A 166 -0.98 -11.44 -16.64
C GLY A 166 -1.14 -9.93 -16.71
N THR A 167 -1.93 -9.31 -15.83
CA THR A 167 -2.05 -7.84 -15.76
C THR A 167 -0.82 -7.14 -15.20
N PHE A 168 0.02 -7.84 -14.43
CA PHE A 168 1.17 -7.24 -13.75
C PHE A 168 2.49 -8.00 -13.93
N ALA A 169 2.51 -9.25 -14.39
CA ALA A 169 3.70 -10.11 -14.45
C ALA A 169 4.91 -9.45 -15.15
N ASN A 170 4.66 -8.71 -16.24
CA ASN A 170 5.70 -8.07 -17.05
C ASN A 170 5.91 -6.58 -16.69
N THR A 171 5.49 -6.16 -15.50
CA THR A 171 5.59 -4.77 -15.04
C THR A 171 6.67 -4.60 -13.98
N LYS A 172 7.20 -3.38 -13.83
CA LYS A 172 8.15 -3.05 -12.75
C LYS A 172 7.38 -2.59 -11.51
N THR A 173 6.62 -3.50 -10.90
CA THR A 173 5.74 -3.19 -9.76
C THR A 173 6.15 -3.94 -8.51
N ARG A 174 5.61 -3.53 -7.36
CA ARG A 174 5.87 -4.19 -6.07
C ARG A 174 5.24 -5.58 -6.03
N GLU A 175 4.14 -5.78 -6.76
CA GLU A 175 3.44 -7.05 -6.93
C GLU A 175 4.37 -8.11 -7.51
N VAL A 176 5.11 -7.81 -8.57
CA VAL A 176 6.07 -8.75 -9.19
C VAL A 176 7.18 -9.15 -8.21
N GLN A 177 7.69 -8.20 -7.42
CA GLN A 177 8.72 -8.49 -6.42
C GLN A 177 8.21 -9.40 -5.30
N ASP A 178 7.00 -9.14 -4.81
CA ASP A 178 6.36 -9.96 -3.78
C ASP A 178 6.02 -11.36 -4.34
N ASP A 179 5.57 -11.45 -5.59
CA ASP A 179 5.22 -12.70 -6.28
C ASP A 179 6.44 -13.60 -6.49
N GLU A 180 7.56 -13.03 -6.95
CA GLU A 180 8.83 -13.75 -7.06
C GLU A 180 9.32 -14.26 -5.69
N ALA A 181 9.27 -13.41 -4.65
CA ALA A 181 9.68 -13.82 -3.32
C ALA A 181 8.79 -14.94 -2.75
N LEU A 182 7.49 -14.90 -3.04
CA LEU A 182 6.54 -15.96 -2.70
C LEU A 182 6.86 -17.26 -3.44
N TYR A 183 7.11 -17.19 -4.76
CA TYR A 183 7.49 -18.35 -5.56
C TYR A 183 8.76 -19.03 -5.01
N GLN A 184 9.81 -18.25 -4.73
CA GLN A 184 11.05 -18.78 -4.16
C GLN A 184 10.82 -19.40 -2.78
N CYS A 185 10.01 -18.75 -1.93
CA CYS A 185 9.63 -19.28 -0.63
C CYS A 185 8.94 -20.65 -0.73
N LEU A 186 7.97 -20.78 -1.65
CA LEU A 186 7.26 -22.04 -1.88
C LEU A 186 8.21 -23.11 -2.43
N LYS A 187 9.03 -22.76 -3.43
CA LYS A 187 9.98 -23.67 -4.07
C LYS A 187 10.94 -24.32 -3.07
N VAL A 188 11.49 -23.56 -2.12
CA VAL A 188 12.40 -24.11 -1.09
C VAL A 188 11.68 -24.80 0.07
N SER A 189 10.35 -24.68 0.15
CA SER A 189 9.54 -25.32 1.20
C SER A 189 9.02 -26.70 0.79
N LEU A 190 9.10 -27.04 -0.49
CA LEU A 190 8.60 -28.28 -1.05
C LEU A 190 9.72 -29.31 -1.21
N THR A 191 9.37 -30.58 -1.07
CA THR A 191 10.33 -31.66 -1.35
C THR A 191 10.71 -31.69 -2.83
N HIS A 192 11.84 -32.33 -3.14
CA HIS A 192 12.25 -32.52 -4.54
C HIS A 192 11.18 -33.27 -5.37
N GLU A 193 10.56 -34.30 -4.80
CA GLU A 193 9.49 -35.07 -5.44
C GLU A 193 8.25 -34.20 -5.70
N ALA A 194 7.89 -33.34 -4.75
CA ALA A 194 6.80 -32.38 -4.88
C ALA A 194 7.04 -31.41 -6.05
N MET A 195 8.23 -30.82 -6.12
CA MET A 195 8.61 -29.93 -7.22
C MET A 195 8.60 -30.63 -8.57
N ALA A 196 9.06 -31.88 -8.65
CA ALA A 196 9.03 -32.67 -9.88
C ALA A 196 7.59 -32.85 -10.41
N LYS A 197 6.62 -33.08 -9.51
CA LYS A 197 5.20 -33.19 -9.87
C LYS A 197 4.62 -31.85 -10.36
N ILE A 198 4.96 -30.74 -9.70
CA ILE A 198 4.50 -29.41 -10.10
C ILE A 198 5.05 -29.05 -11.49
N ASN A 199 6.33 -29.32 -11.72
CA ASN A 199 7.00 -29.00 -12.99
C ASN A 199 6.43 -29.77 -14.19
N LEU A 200 5.79 -30.92 -13.97
CA LEU A 200 5.08 -31.63 -15.04
C LEU A 200 3.98 -30.77 -15.68
N TYR A 201 3.40 -29.85 -14.90
CA TYR A 201 2.32 -28.96 -15.32
C TYR A 201 2.80 -27.50 -15.49
N GLU A 202 4.10 -27.27 -15.68
CA GLU A 202 4.71 -25.93 -15.76
C GLU A 202 3.99 -24.97 -16.71
N THR A 203 3.58 -25.48 -17.87
CA THR A 203 2.86 -24.69 -18.88
C THR A 203 1.50 -24.19 -18.39
N GLU A 204 0.88 -24.90 -17.44
CA GLU A 204 -0.43 -24.55 -16.88
C GLU A 204 -0.37 -23.47 -15.79
N TRP A 205 0.76 -23.30 -15.11
CA TRP A 205 0.90 -22.32 -14.02
C TRP A 205 1.89 -21.17 -14.29
N THR A 206 2.67 -21.22 -15.37
CA THR A 206 3.52 -20.11 -15.82
C THR A 206 2.78 -19.17 -16.78
N VAL A 207 3.02 -17.87 -16.66
CA VAL A 207 2.53 -16.83 -17.57
C VAL A 207 3.74 -16.29 -18.35
N ALA A 208 3.65 -16.32 -19.68
CA ALA A 208 4.69 -15.83 -20.60
C ALA A 208 4.53 -14.33 -20.86
#